data_AF-A0A7S3U1G5-F1
#
_entry.id   AF-A0A7S3U1G5-F1
#
_cell.length_a   1.000
_cell.length_b   1.000
_cell.length_c   1.000
_cell.angle_alpha   90.00
_cell.angle_beta   90.00
_cell.angle_gamma   90.00
#
_symmetry.space_group_name_H-M   'P 1'
#
loop_
_entity.id
_entity.type
_entity.pdbx_description
1 polymer ?
#
loop_
_entity_poly.entity_id
_entity_poly.type
_entity_poly.pdbx_seq_one_letter_code
_entity_poly.pdbx_strand_id
1 'polypeptide(L)'
;MIAQGQGQRTCPKTELNQFCQRCCKRPVTKQDIVYVTNRFDNQYQAIVKLNCLAGQEYAGHLTSNAKDAEKSAAQQAMMAYAAEIEAMPMKEPGKKKAPQTPEQIEAKKARALADDGVNPAITPKTKLNSLCMKIAKRYLQKGETIYESLKVAGGYQATVKLAALPGEWAGRAWAGEVCSTKQKAEQSAAEIALNQVSTDPELAAEAAIPKGKGKGKGK
;
A
#
# COMPACT_ATOMS: atom_id res chain seq x y z
N MET A 1 -34.08 -33.05 -10.67
CA MET A 1 -33.90 -31.63 -10.28
C MET A 1 -32.54 -31.52 -9.61
N ILE A 2 -31.53 -31.04 -10.34
CA ILE A 2 -30.15 -30.98 -9.85
C ILE A 2 -29.98 -29.70 -9.03
N ALA A 3 -29.65 -29.87 -7.76
CA ALA A 3 -29.43 -28.80 -6.80
C ALA A 3 -28.27 -27.90 -7.22
N GLN A 4 -28.56 -26.62 -7.44
CA GLN A 4 -27.52 -25.59 -7.58
C GLN A 4 -26.98 -25.23 -6.20
N GLY A 5 -25.86 -25.83 -5.82
CA GLY A 5 -25.08 -25.42 -4.67
C GLY A 5 -24.39 -24.08 -4.95
N GLN A 6 -25.02 -22.98 -4.56
CA GLN A 6 -24.37 -21.67 -4.49
C GLN A 6 -23.44 -21.64 -3.26
N GLY A 7 -22.24 -22.17 -3.43
CA GLY A 7 -21.16 -22.13 -2.44
C GLY A 7 -20.09 -21.10 -2.83
N GLN A 8 -19.92 -20.09 -1.96
CA GLN A 8 -18.85 -19.10 -1.93
C GLN A 8 -18.86 -17.96 -2.98
N ARG A 9 -19.20 -16.74 -2.54
CA ARG A 9 -18.95 -15.47 -3.27
C ARG A 9 -17.46 -15.15 -3.29
N THR A 10 -16.72 -15.74 -4.22
CA THR A 10 -15.37 -15.30 -4.61
C THR A 10 -15.46 -14.66 -5.99
N CYS A 11 -14.79 -13.51 -6.17
CA CYS A 11 -14.78 -12.81 -7.46
C CYS A 11 -13.92 -13.61 -8.45
N PRO A 12 -14.43 -14.00 -9.64
CA PRO A 12 -13.67 -14.81 -10.61
C PRO A 12 -12.31 -14.20 -10.98
N LYS A 13 -12.23 -12.86 -11.02
CA LYS A 13 -10.97 -12.14 -11.24
C LYS A 13 -9.95 -12.40 -10.14
N THR A 14 -10.39 -12.49 -8.89
CA THR A 14 -9.53 -12.78 -7.74
C THR A 14 -9.05 -14.23 -7.78
N GLU A 15 -9.92 -15.18 -8.12
CA GLU A 15 -9.54 -16.59 -8.23
C GLU A 15 -8.55 -16.83 -9.36
N LEU A 16 -8.82 -16.26 -10.55
CA LEU A 16 -7.92 -16.34 -11.68
C LEU A 16 -6.55 -15.74 -11.35
N ASN A 17 -6.53 -14.61 -10.62
CA ASN A 17 -5.28 -14.01 -10.16
C ASN A 17 -4.52 -14.94 -9.20
N GLN A 18 -5.21 -15.57 -8.25
CA GLN A 18 -4.59 -16.55 -7.34
C GLN A 18 -4.07 -17.78 -8.07
N PHE A 19 -4.83 -18.30 -9.05
CA PHE A 19 -4.41 -19.42 -9.89
C PHE A 19 -3.14 -19.06 -10.67
N CYS A 20 -3.12 -17.91 -11.34
CA CYS A 20 -1.94 -17.46 -12.08
C CYS A 20 -0.72 -17.27 -11.16
N GLN A 21 -0.89 -16.75 -9.94
CA GLN A 21 0.20 -16.63 -8.96
C GLN A 21 0.79 -18.00 -8.58
N ARG A 22 -0.05 -19.03 -8.47
CA ARG A 22 0.40 -20.41 -8.18
C ARG A 22 1.17 -20.99 -9.35
N CYS A 23 0.66 -20.82 -10.57
CA CYS A 23 1.33 -21.29 -11.79
C CYS A 23 2.71 -20.64 -11.96
N CYS A 24 2.80 -19.32 -11.75
CA CYS A 24 4.02 -18.56 -11.99
C CYS A 24 5.04 -18.63 -10.85
N LYS A 25 4.62 -19.07 -9.65
CA LYS A 25 5.41 -19.02 -8.40
C LYS A 25 6.00 -17.62 -8.08
N ARG A 26 5.40 -16.56 -8.61
CA ARG A 26 5.77 -15.16 -8.40
C ARG A 26 4.53 -14.28 -8.32
N PRO A 27 4.63 -13.06 -7.77
CA PRO A 27 3.54 -12.08 -7.84
C PRO A 27 3.13 -11.82 -9.30
N VAL A 28 1.83 -11.89 -9.56
CA VAL A 28 1.22 -11.58 -10.86
C VAL A 28 1.13 -10.06 -11.00
N THR A 29 1.64 -9.56 -12.12
CA THR A 29 1.63 -8.14 -12.49
C THR A 29 0.49 -7.84 -13.47
N LYS A 30 0.29 -6.56 -13.80
CA LYS A 30 -0.69 -6.14 -14.81
C LYS A 30 -0.34 -6.60 -16.23
N GLN A 31 0.92 -6.98 -16.48
CA GLN A 31 1.34 -7.51 -17.78
C GLN A 31 1.03 -9.00 -17.92
N ASP A 32 0.83 -9.71 -16.81
CA ASP A 32 0.61 -11.17 -16.82
C ASP A 32 -0.83 -11.55 -17.14
N ILE A 33 -1.79 -10.71 -16.75
CA ILE A 33 -3.22 -10.87 -17.02
C ILE A 33 -3.73 -9.55 -17.59
N VAL A 34 -4.10 -9.56 -18.86
CA VAL A 34 -4.59 -8.37 -19.58
C VAL A 34 -6.06 -8.59 -19.94
N TYR A 35 -6.90 -7.60 -19.63
CA TYR A 35 -8.30 -7.60 -20.05
C TYR A 35 -8.50 -6.58 -21.15
N VAL A 36 -9.17 -6.98 -22.22
CA VAL A 36 -9.60 -6.11 -23.31
C VAL A 36 -11.12 -6.15 -23.35
N THR A 37 -11.76 -5.01 -23.07
CA THR A 37 -13.22 -4.91 -23.06
C THR A 37 -13.69 -4.08 -24.24
N ASN A 38 -14.51 -4.70 -25.09
CA ASN A 38 -15.14 -4.08 -26.24
C ASN A 38 -16.62 -3.83 -25.94
N ARG A 39 -17.14 -2.70 -26.45
CA ARG A 39 -18.55 -2.36 -26.36
C ARG A 39 -19.24 -2.72 -27.68
N PHE A 40 -20.34 -3.47 -27.59
CA PHE A 40 -21.21 -3.84 -28.69
C PHE A 40 -22.62 -3.31 -28.38
N ASP A 41 -22.99 -2.19 -29.02
CA ASP A 41 -24.23 -1.46 -28.76
C ASP A 41 -24.42 -1.11 -27.27
N ASN A 42 -25.37 -1.79 -26.61
CA ASN A 42 -25.71 -1.65 -25.19
C ASN A 42 -25.12 -2.77 -24.32
N GLN A 43 -24.25 -3.60 -24.88
CA GLN A 43 -23.58 -4.69 -24.20
C GLN A 43 -22.05 -4.54 -24.27
N TYR A 44 -21.36 -5.28 -23.40
CA TYR A 44 -19.91 -5.29 -23.28
C TYR A 44 -19.46 -6.75 -23.29
N GLN A 45 -18.40 -7.02 -24.05
CA GLN A 45 -17.68 -8.28 -24.03
C GLN A 45 -16.24 -8.01 -23.63
N ALA A 46 -15.68 -8.84 -22.76
CA ALA A 46 -14.26 -8.78 -22.43
C ALA A 46 -13.55 -10.04 -22.88
N ILE A 47 -12.28 -9.90 -23.22
CA ILE A 47 -11.34 -10.99 -23.47
C ILE A 47 -10.25 -10.88 -22.40
N VAL A 48 -9.95 -11.99 -21.72
CA VAL A 48 -8.81 -12.08 -20.81
C VAL A 48 -7.67 -12.82 -21.50
N LYS A 49 -6.48 -12.21 -21.51
CA LYS A 49 -5.24 -12.78 -22.00
C LYS A 49 -4.33 -13.11 -20.84
N LEU A 50 -3.89 -14.37 -20.77
CA LEU A 50 -2.99 -14.88 -19.74
C LEU A 50 -1.58 -14.99 -20.32
N ASN A 51 -0.87 -13.87 -20.38
CA ASN A 51 0.53 -13.84 -20.86
C ASN A 51 1.46 -14.74 -20.03
N CYS A 52 1.09 -14.98 -18.77
CA CYS A 52 1.81 -15.89 -17.90
C CYS A 52 1.54 -17.38 -18.17
N LEU A 53 0.51 -17.73 -18.97
CA LEU A 53 0.15 -19.08 -19.39
C LEU A 53 0.14 -19.16 -20.92
N ALA A 54 1.32 -19.00 -21.52
CA ALA A 54 1.53 -19.05 -22.97
C ALA A 54 0.71 -18.03 -23.80
N GLY A 55 0.15 -16.99 -23.17
CA GLY A 55 -0.61 -15.97 -23.87
C GLY A 55 -2.01 -16.40 -24.29
N GLN A 56 -2.59 -17.44 -23.66
CA GLN A 56 -3.92 -17.94 -23.98
C GLN A 56 -5.00 -16.87 -23.71
N GLU A 57 -6.02 -16.83 -24.58
CA GLU A 57 -7.07 -15.82 -24.57
C GLU A 57 -8.45 -16.47 -24.40
N TYR A 58 -9.27 -15.89 -23.52
CA TYR A 58 -10.61 -16.40 -23.22
C TYR A 58 -11.62 -15.25 -23.31
N ALA A 59 -12.59 -15.39 -24.22
CA ALA A 59 -13.66 -14.42 -24.38
C ALA A 59 -14.82 -14.71 -23.41
N GLY A 60 -15.23 -13.69 -22.67
CA GLY A 60 -16.42 -13.72 -21.82
C GLY A 60 -17.71 -13.56 -22.63
N HIS A 61 -18.83 -13.69 -21.93
CA HIS A 61 -20.16 -13.47 -22.48
C HIS A 61 -20.45 -11.97 -22.60
N LEU A 62 -21.39 -11.62 -23.48
CA LEU A 62 -21.94 -10.27 -23.57
C LEU A 62 -22.76 -9.97 -22.31
N THR A 63 -22.46 -8.85 -21.66
CA THR A 63 -23.16 -8.40 -20.45
C THR A 63 -23.52 -6.93 -20.55
N SER A 64 -24.39 -6.44 -19.67
CA SER A 64 -24.82 -5.04 -19.66
C SER A 64 -23.75 -4.05 -19.16
N ASN A 65 -22.65 -4.52 -18.56
CA ASN A 65 -21.60 -3.64 -18.05
C ASN A 65 -20.19 -4.23 -18.19
N ALA A 66 -19.20 -3.36 -18.37
CA ALA A 66 -17.81 -3.75 -18.59
C ALA A 66 -17.22 -4.62 -17.45
N LYS A 67 -17.62 -4.37 -16.19
CA LYS A 67 -17.07 -5.11 -15.04
C LYS A 67 -17.51 -6.57 -15.02
N ASP A 68 -18.77 -6.83 -15.38
CA ASP A 68 -19.31 -8.19 -15.42
C ASP A 68 -18.83 -8.92 -16.67
N ALA A 69 -18.61 -8.22 -17.78
CA ALA A 69 -17.94 -8.78 -18.96
C ALA A 69 -16.54 -9.32 -18.60
N GLU A 70 -15.74 -8.54 -17.85
CA GLU A 70 -14.42 -8.99 -17.38
C GLU A 70 -14.50 -10.18 -16.43
N LYS A 71 -15.48 -10.21 -15.51
CA LYS A 71 -15.69 -11.38 -14.63
C LYS A 71 -16.07 -12.62 -15.43
N SER A 72 -16.90 -12.45 -16.47
CA SER A 72 -17.30 -13.54 -17.35
C SER A 72 -16.09 -14.10 -18.12
N ALA A 73 -15.23 -13.24 -18.65
CA ALA A 73 -13.99 -13.66 -19.29
C ALA A 73 -13.07 -14.43 -18.32
N ALA A 74 -12.94 -13.93 -17.09
CA ALA A 74 -12.17 -14.62 -16.05
C ALA A 74 -12.75 -15.99 -15.67
N GLN A 75 -14.08 -16.10 -15.63
CA GLN A 75 -14.77 -17.36 -15.38
C GLN A 75 -14.52 -18.37 -16.51
N GLN A 76 -14.57 -17.94 -17.77
CA GLN A 76 -14.25 -18.79 -18.92
C GLN A 76 -12.82 -19.33 -18.87
N ALA A 77 -11.86 -18.48 -18.47
CA ALA A 77 -10.48 -18.93 -18.23
C ALA A 77 -10.42 -19.98 -17.11
N MET A 78 -11.05 -19.73 -15.96
CA MET A 78 -11.07 -20.68 -14.83
C MET A 78 -11.70 -22.03 -15.21
N MET A 79 -12.76 -22.03 -16.02
CA MET A 79 -13.39 -23.26 -16.52
C MET A 79 -12.45 -24.04 -17.44
N ALA A 80 -11.67 -23.35 -18.30
CA ALA A 80 -10.70 -24.01 -19.16
C ALA A 80 -9.57 -24.70 -18.37
N TYR A 81 -9.16 -24.13 -17.23
CA TYR A 81 -8.14 -24.69 -16.34
C TYR A 81 -8.71 -25.48 -15.16
N ALA A 82 -10.00 -25.85 -15.16
CA ALA A 82 -10.62 -26.50 -14.01
C ALA A 82 -9.85 -27.76 -13.56
N ALA A 83 -9.42 -28.59 -14.52
CA ALA A 83 -8.63 -29.79 -14.24
C ALA A 83 -7.24 -29.48 -13.65
N GLU A 84 -6.57 -28.43 -14.12
CA GLU A 84 -5.26 -28.01 -13.60
C GLU A 84 -5.38 -27.39 -12.20
N ILE A 85 -6.46 -26.66 -11.95
CA ILE A 85 -6.77 -26.09 -10.63
C ILE A 85 -7.00 -27.19 -9.61
N GLU A 86 -7.74 -28.24 -9.96
CA GLU A 86 -7.99 -29.40 -9.10
C GLU A 86 -6.72 -30.23 -8.85
N ALA A 87 -5.85 -30.35 -9.85
CA ALA A 87 -4.58 -31.05 -9.73
C ALA A 87 -3.53 -30.30 -8.88
N MET A 88 -3.69 -28.97 -8.70
CA MET A 88 -2.74 -28.18 -7.91
C MET A 88 -3.02 -28.30 -6.41
N PRO A 89 -1.98 -28.54 -5.59
CA PRO A 89 -2.15 -28.53 -4.14
C PRO A 89 -2.63 -27.15 -3.69
N MET A 90 -3.79 -27.10 -3.03
CA MET A 90 -4.23 -25.90 -2.35
C MET A 90 -3.14 -25.52 -1.34
N LYS A 91 -2.48 -24.38 -1.56
CA LYS A 91 -1.58 -23.82 -0.57
C LYS A 91 -2.42 -23.58 0.68
N GLU A 92 -2.08 -24.25 1.78
CA GLU A 92 -2.67 -23.95 3.08
C GLU A 92 -2.64 -22.43 3.24
N PRO A 93 -3.73 -21.80 3.73
CA PRO A 93 -3.80 -20.35 3.88
C PRO A 93 -2.58 -19.91 4.66
N GLY A 94 -1.59 -19.35 3.95
CA GLY A 94 -0.29 -19.05 4.53
C GLY A 94 -0.54 -18.18 5.73
N LYS A 95 -0.17 -18.66 6.93
CA LYS A 95 -0.54 -18.11 8.25
C LYS A 95 -0.81 -16.62 8.12
N LYS A 96 -2.08 -16.24 7.90
CA LYS A 96 -2.50 -14.87 8.16
C LYS A 96 -2.07 -14.67 9.59
N LYS A 97 -1.25 -13.64 9.87
CA LYS A 97 -0.92 -13.27 11.25
C LYS A 97 -2.24 -13.38 12.02
N ALA A 98 -2.27 -14.26 13.01
CA ALA A 98 -3.50 -14.64 13.68
C ALA A 98 -4.28 -13.35 14.02
N PRO A 99 -5.62 -13.33 13.88
CA PRO A 99 -6.41 -12.27 14.46
C PRO A 99 -5.92 -12.09 15.90
N GLN A 100 -5.41 -10.91 16.22
CA GLN A 100 -4.93 -10.63 17.58
C GLN A 100 -6.11 -10.92 18.51
N THR A 101 -5.89 -11.72 19.55
CA THR A 101 -6.93 -11.97 20.55
C THR A 101 -7.37 -10.63 21.16
N PRO A 102 -8.60 -10.50 21.67
CA PRO A 102 -9.03 -9.31 22.39
C PRO A 102 -8.02 -8.90 23.45
N GLU A 103 -7.41 -9.87 24.13
CA GLU A 103 -6.31 -9.70 25.10
C GLU A 103 -5.01 -9.13 24.48
N GLN A 104 -4.63 -9.54 23.26
CA GLN A 104 -3.47 -8.98 22.57
C GLN A 104 -3.75 -7.58 22.02
N ILE A 105 -5.00 -7.31 21.63
CA ILE A 105 -5.48 -5.97 21.25
C ILE A 105 -5.49 -5.08 22.49
N GLU A 106 -5.95 -5.57 23.63
CA GLU A 106 -5.99 -4.86 24.91
C GLU A 106 -4.60 -4.66 25.50
N ALA A 107 -3.69 -5.62 25.42
CA ALA A 107 -2.30 -5.43 25.84
C ALA A 107 -1.57 -4.40 24.96
N LYS A 108 -1.90 -4.35 23.66
CA LYS A 108 -1.36 -3.36 22.73
C LYS A 108 -2.05 -1.99 22.89
N LYS A 109 -3.34 -1.96 23.24
CA LYS A 109 -4.08 -0.75 23.63
C LYS A 109 -3.59 -0.21 24.97
N ALA A 110 -3.37 -1.05 25.97
CA ALA A 110 -2.85 -0.69 27.28
C ALA A 110 -1.42 -0.14 27.18
N ARG A 111 -0.58 -0.71 26.29
CA ARG A 111 0.71 -0.11 25.94
C ARG A 111 0.60 1.19 25.14
N ALA A 112 -0.48 1.41 24.40
CA ALA A 112 -0.74 2.66 23.68
C ALA A 112 -1.48 3.71 24.54
N LEU A 113 -2.09 3.31 25.66
CA LEU A 113 -2.83 4.16 26.60
C LEU A 113 -1.96 4.65 27.76
N ALA A 114 -0.71 4.20 27.85
CA ALA A 114 0.29 4.76 28.74
C ALA A 114 0.95 6.05 28.20
N ASP A 115 0.50 6.55 27.03
CA ASP A 115 1.01 7.74 26.37
C ASP A 115 -0.15 8.69 26.02
N ASP A 116 -0.44 9.60 26.97
CA ASP A 116 -1.06 10.93 26.83
C ASP A 116 -2.16 11.21 25.79
N GLY A 117 -3.06 10.27 25.50
CA GLY A 117 -4.32 10.56 24.79
C GLY A 117 -4.17 11.12 23.36
N VAL A 118 -2.96 11.10 22.79
CA VAL A 118 -2.71 11.50 21.41
C VAL A 118 -3.07 10.31 20.52
N ASN A 119 -3.92 10.55 19.51
CA ASN A 119 -4.25 9.54 18.51
C ASN A 119 -2.96 8.83 18.03
N PRO A 120 -2.83 7.49 18.19
CA PRO A 120 -1.59 6.77 17.91
C PRO A 120 -1.12 6.86 16.45
N ALA A 121 -1.96 7.38 15.55
CA ALA A 121 -1.57 7.73 14.18
C ALA A 121 -0.73 9.03 14.07
N ILE A 122 -0.80 9.92 15.06
CA ILE A 122 -0.08 11.20 15.10
C ILE A 122 1.29 11.00 15.74
N THR A 123 2.16 10.29 15.04
CA THR A 123 3.54 10.08 15.47
C THR A 123 4.43 11.28 15.10
N PRO A 124 5.58 11.49 15.78
CA PRO A 124 6.59 12.45 15.36
C PRO A 124 6.95 12.35 13.87
N LYS A 125 7.08 11.13 13.33
CA LYS A 125 7.27 10.90 11.89
C LYS A 125 6.15 11.48 11.03
N THR A 126 4.89 11.32 11.45
CA THR A 126 3.72 11.86 10.73
C THR A 126 3.71 13.39 10.76
N LYS A 127 4.01 13.99 11.93
CA LYS A 127 4.10 15.44 12.11
C LYS A 127 5.22 16.03 11.25
N LEU A 128 6.41 15.42 11.28
CA LEU A 128 7.57 15.85 10.50
C LEU A 128 7.31 15.79 8.99
N ASN A 129 6.73 14.70 8.50
CA ASN A 129 6.36 14.57 7.09
C ASN A 129 5.36 15.66 6.68
N SER A 130 4.36 15.93 7.54
CA SER A 130 3.38 16.99 7.30
C SER A 130 4.02 18.38 7.25
N LEU A 131 4.98 18.68 8.12
CA LEU A 131 5.73 19.93 8.12
C LEU A 131 6.57 20.09 6.85
N CYS A 132 7.30 19.04 6.46
CA CYS A 132 8.10 19.04 5.23
C CYS A 132 7.24 19.30 3.98
N MET A 133 6.05 18.70 3.88
CA MET A 133 5.12 18.96 2.77
C MET A 133 4.56 20.40 2.75
N LYS A 134 4.48 21.05 3.91
CA LYS A 134 4.07 22.46 4.00
C LYS A 134 5.19 23.39 3.55
N ILE A 135 6.43 23.11 3.92
CA ILE A 135 7.62 23.87 3.51
C ILE A 135 7.87 23.69 2.01
N ALA A 136 7.93 22.45 1.53
CA ALA A 136 8.24 22.16 0.12
C ALA A 136 7.13 22.54 -0.87
N LYS A 137 5.92 22.89 -0.38
CA LYS A 137 4.71 23.20 -1.17
C LYS A 137 4.24 22.11 -2.15
N ARG A 138 4.80 20.90 -2.06
CA ARG A 138 4.46 19.74 -2.91
C ARG A 138 4.38 18.45 -2.10
N TYR A 139 4.03 17.36 -2.77
CA TYR A 139 4.15 16.03 -2.17
C TYR A 139 5.62 15.61 -2.12
N LEU A 140 6.01 14.98 -1.01
CA LEU A 140 7.35 14.42 -0.88
C LEU A 140 7.51 13.24 -1.84
N GLN A 141 8.65 13.22 -2.53
CA GLN A 141 9.07 12.13 -3.39
C GLN A 141 9.79 11.06 -2.57
N LYS A 142 9.85 9.84 -3.13
CA LYS A 142 10.58 8.74 -2.51
C LYS A 142 12.07 9.13 -2.43
N GLY A 143 12.65 8.98 -1.24
CA GLY A 143 14.05 9.32 -0.99
C GLY A 143 14.28 10.72 -0.45
N GLU A 144 13.25 11.56 -0.32
CA GLU A 144 13.42 12.90 0.26
C GLU A 144 13.42 12.93 1.78
N THR A 145 12.86 11.91 2.41
CA THR A 145 12.96 11.66 3.85
C THR A 145 13.66 10.32 4.03
N ILE A 146 14.89 10.35 4.53
CA ILE A 146 15.73 9.18 4.68
C ILE A 146 15.93 8.94 6.17
N TYR A 147 15.60 7.74 6.64
CA TYR A 147 15.92 7.27 7.98
C TYR A 147 17.00 6.21 7.87
N GLU A 148 18.08 6.43 8.60
CA GLU A 148 19.12 5.44 8.83
C GLU A 148 19.05 5.01 10.29
N SER A 149 19.28 3.72 10.58
CA SER A 149 19.31 3.26 11.97
C SER A 149 20.43 2.26 12.15
N LEU A 150 21.23 2.49 13.19
CA LEU A 150 22.39 1.71 13.54
C LEU A 150 22.17 1.10 14.93
N LYS A 151 22.61 -0.15 15.09
CA LYS A 151 22.63 -0.80 16.40
C LYS A 151 23.89 -0.32 17.13
N VAL A 152 23.72 0.27 18.30
CA VAL A 152 24.79 0.85 19.12
C VAL A 152 24.78 0.24 20.51
N ALA A 153 25.80 0.52 21.32
CA ALA A 153 25.81 0.11 22.72
C ALA A 153 24.58 0.69 23.44
N GLY A 154 23.76 -0.18 24.05
CA GLY A 154 22.53 0.23 24.74
C GLY A 154 21.25 0.23 23.89
N GLY A 155 21.32 -0.01 22.57
CA GLY A 155 20.11 -0.14 21.75
C GLY A 155 20.30 0.20 20.27
N TYR A 156 19.42 1.05 19.76
CA TYR A 156 19.40 1.52 18.39
C TYR A 156 19.42 3.04 18.40
N GLN A 157 20.26 3.63 17.55
CA GLN A 157 20.23 5.06 17.25
C GLN A 157 19.77 5.24 15.81
N ALA A 158 18.93 6.22 15.55
CA ALA A 158 18.50 6.55 14.20
C ALA A 158 18.87 7.98 13.84
N THR A 159 19.11 8.21 12.56
CA THR A 159 19.36 9.53 11.99
C THR A 159 18.35 9.77 10.89
N VAL A 160 17.76 10.97 10.85
CA VAL A 160 16.86 11.40 9.76
C VAL A 160 17.51 12.50 8.94
N LYS A 161 17.37 12.43 7.61
CA LYS A 161 17.77 13.47 6.66
C LYS A 161 16.56 13.90 5.82
N LEU A 162 16.41 15.21 5.63
CA LEU A 162 15.25 15.84 4.97
C LEU A 162 15.67 16.61 3.72
N ALA A 163 15.92 15.90 2.62
CA ALA A 163 16.36 16.49 1.36
C ALA A 163 15.29 17.37 0.67
N ALA A 164 14.04 17.35 1.15
CA ALA A 164 12.96 18.22 0.65
C ALA A 164 12.99 19.65 1.22
N LEU A 165 13.80 19.93 2.23
CA LEU A 165 13.92 21.27 2.81
C LEU A 165 14.80 22.18 1.94
N PRO A 166 14.57 23.49 1.91
CA PRO A 166 15.36 24.42 1.11
C PRO A 166 16.76 24.66 1.67
N GLY A 167 17.71 25.00 0.80
CA GLY A 167 19.05 25.44 1.18
C GLY A 167 19.86 24.40 1.97
N GLU A 168 20.58 24.87 2.99
CA GLU A 168 21.45 24.07 3.86
C GLU A 168 20.68 22.96 4.61
N TRP A 169 19.37 23.14 4.79
CA TRP A 169 18.52 22.17 5.48
C TRP A 169 18.36 20.84 4.74
N ALA A 170 18.52 20.83 3.40
CA ALA A 170 18.50 19.60 2.60
C ALA A 170 19.63 18.62 2.96
N GLY A 171 20.78 19.18 3.36
CA GLY A 171 21.97 18.43 3.72
C GLY A 171 21.97 17.95 5.16
N ARG A 172 21.20 18.60 6.03
CA ARG A 172 21.22 18.40 7.48
C ARG A 172 20.65 17.05 7.87
N ALA A 173 21.28 16.45 8.88
CA ALA A 173 20.88 15.18 9.47
C ALA A 173 20.70 15.34 10.98
N TRP A 174 19.67 14.70 11.52
CA TRP A 174 19.34 14.75 12.94
C TRP A 174 19.41 13.36 13.54
N ALA A 175 20.34 13.16 14.47
CA ALA A 175 20.46 11.92 15.22
C ALA A 175 19.52 11.94 16.42
N GLY A 176 18.69 10.91 16.54
CA GLY A 176 17.83 10.62 17.68
C GLY A 176 18.60 10.08 18.88
N GLU A 177 17.87 9.89 19.98
CA GLU A 177 18.35 9.21 21.16
C GLU A 177 18.48 7.69 20.95
N VAL A 178 19.33 7.05 21.75
CA VAL A 178 19.48 5.60 21.75
C VAL A 178 18.25 4.97 22.41
N CYS A 179 17.48 4.21 21.64
CA CYS A 179 16.26 3.56 22.08
C CYS A 179 16.37 2.03 22.06
N SER A 180 15.52 1.35 22.83
CA SER A 180 15.48 -0.11 22.89
C SER A 180 15.04 -0.78 21.58
N THR A 181 14.33 -0.06 20.71
CA THR A 181 13.87 -0.57 19.41
C THR A 181 14.17 0.42 18.29
N LYS A 182 14.42 -0.10 17.08
CA LYS A 182 14.62 0.71 15.87
C LYS A 182 13.48 1.70 15.63
N GLN A 183 12.23 1.27 15.81
CA GLN A 183 11.06 2.13 15.61
C GLN A 183 11.06 3.34 16.57
N LYS A 184 11.40 3.13 17.86
CA LYS A 184 11.48 4.23 18.82
C LYS A 184 12.64 5.20 18.50
N ALA A 185 13.79 4.66 18.09
CA ALA A 185 14.93 5.47 17.66
C ALA A 185 14.56 6.39 16.49
N GLU A 186 13.85 5.86 15.48
CA GLU A 186 13.37 6.66 14.34
C GLU A 186 12.36 7.75 14.76
N GLN A 187 11.48 7.48 15.73
CA GLN A 187 10.55 8.49 16.24
C GLN A 187 11.29 9.60 17.00
N SER A 188 12.28 9.24 17.82
CA SER A 188 13.13 10.21 18.53
C SER A 188 13.91 11.10 17.54
N ALA A 189 14.51 10.51 16.49
CA ALA A 189 15.17 11.29 15.45
C ALA A 189 14.21 12.26 14.74
N ALA A 190 12.98 11.80 14.45
CA ALA A 190 11.95 12.63 13.84
C ALA A 190 11.48 13.76 14.76
N GLU A 191 11.42 13.54 16.07
CA GLU A 191 11.04 14.55 17.07
C GLU A 191 12.11 15.65 17.18
N ILE A 192 13.39 15.28 17.25
CA ILE A 192 14.50 16.24 17.26
C ILE A 192 14.49 17.09 15.97
N ALA A 193 14.32 16.44 14.81
CA ALA A 193 14.22 17.16 13.54
C ALA A 193 12.99 18.08 13.50
N LEU A 194 11.83 17.62 13.97
CA LEU A 194 10.61 18.40 14.01
C LEU A 194 10.78 19.66 14.85
N ASN A 195 11.34 19.52 16.07
CA ASN A 195 11.57 20.65 16.96
C ASN A 195 12.48 21.68 16.30
N GLN A 196 13.64 21.27 15.76
CA GLN A 196 14.56 22.19 15.11
C GLN A 196 13.97 22.89 13.87
N VAL A 197 13.28 22.14 13.01
CA VAL A 197 12.65 22.69 11.80
C VAL A 197 11.48 23.63 12.15
N SER A 198 10.77 23.37 13.25
CA SER A 198 9.65 24.21 13.70
C SER A 198 10.09 25.48 14.43
N THR A 199 11.27 25.48 15.05
CA THR A 199 11.84 26.66 15.73
C THR A 199 12.50 27.63 14.76
N ASP A 200 12.88 27.17 13.57
CA ASP A 200 13.49 28.03 12.56
C ASP A 200 12.47 29.02 11.95
N PRO A 201 12.69 30.34 12.06
CA PRO A 201 11.73 31.34 11.59
C PRO A 201 11.52 31.33 10.07
N GLU A 202 12.56 31.03 9.29
CA GLU A 202 12.49 31.02 7.82
C GLU A 202 11.63 29.85 7.33
N LEU A 203 11.88 28.66 7.85
CA LEU A 203 11.10 27.47 7.53
C LEU A 203 9.66 27.54 8.08
N ALA A 204 9.47 28.14 9.25
CA ALA A 204 8.14 28.35 9.82
C ALA A 204 7.31 29.32 8.96
N ALA A 205 7.92 30.41 8.48
CA ALA A 205 7.29 31.35 7.57
C ALA A 205 6.92 30.67 6.25
N GLU A 206 7.84 29.91 5.67
CA GLU A 206 7.58 29.11 4.47
C GLU A 206 6.42 28.14 4.69
N ALA A 207 6.37 27.41 5.82
CA ALA A 207 5.28 26.49 6.13
C ALA A 207 3.91 27.18 6.25
N ALA A 208 3.87 28.43 6.71
CA ALA A 208 2.64 29.20 6.91
C ALA A 208 2.01 29.71 5.61
N ILE A 209 2.79 29.86 4.52
CA ILE A 209 2.26 30.33 3.24
C ILE A 209 1.20 29.33 2.71
N PRO A 210 -0.05 29.74 2.48
CA PRO A 210 -1.08 28.82 1.98
C PRO A 210 -0.71 28.31 0.58
N LYS A 211 -0.94 27.01 0.31
CA LYS A 211 -0.79 26.48 -1.05
C LYS A 211 -1.75 27.24 -1.96
N GLY A 212 -1.22 27.95 -2.96
CA GLY A 212 -2.03 28.73 -3.89
C GLY A 212 -3.17 27.90 -4.46
N LYS A 213 -4.38 28.46 -4.49
CA LYS A 213 -5.57 27.80 -5.04
C LYS A 213 -5.25 27.32 -6.45
N GLY A 214 -5.00 26.02 -6.61
CA GLY A 214 -4.83 25.42 -7.92
C GLY A 214 -6.07 25.75 -8.74
N LYS A 215 -5.91 26.53 -9.82
CA LYS A 215 -6.96 26.74 -10.81
C LYS A 215 -7.37 25.35 -11.32
N GLY A 216 -8.49 24.85 -10.83
CA GLY A 216 -9.10 23.64 -11.35
C GLY A 216 -9.34 23.85 -12.83
N LYS A 217 -8.55 23.17 -13.66
CA LYS A 217 -8.85 23.05 -15.09
C LYS A 217 -10.11 22.18 -15.17
N GLY A 218 -11.26 22.82 -15.22
CA GLY A 218 -12.44 22.21 -15.80
C GLY A 218 -12.20 22.03 -17.29
N LYS A 219 -12.21 20.78 -17.75
CA LYS A 219 -12.66 20.36 -19.07
C LYS A 219 -12.86 18.85 -19.06
#